data_AF-A0A1H2BK79-F1
#
_entry.id   AF-A0A1H2BK79-F1
#
_cell.length_a   1.000
_cell.length_b   1.000
_cell.length_c   1.000
_cell.angle_alpha   90.00
_cell.angle_beta   90.00
_cell.angle_gamma   90.00
#
_symmetry.space_group_name_H-M   'P 1'
#
loop_
_entity.id
_entity.type
_entity.pdbx_description
1 polymer ?
#
loop_
_entity_poly.entity_id
_entity_poly.type
_entity_poly.pdbx_seq_one_letter_code
_entity_poly.pdbx_strand_id
1 'polypeptide(L)'
;MTWGKIARSAAAVALAGGVVAGGAAASAQAVPPPCGFYEVGGGFLNDDMYNHCGDHPVWVTMVGLGLYNQYTACLAPGVHDLNEIFNNPVLDAYSEGEPCSDPE
;
A
#
# COMPACT_ATOMS: atom_id res chain seq x y z
N MET A 1 34.45 -5.86 66.88
CA MET A 1 35.80 -5.27 66.72
C MET A 1 36.05 -5.03 65.24
N THR A 2 36.46 -3.79 64.91
CA THR A 2 37.31 -3.36 63.76
C THR A 2 36.87 -3.80 62.35
N TRP A 3 36.21 -2.96 61.55
CA TRP A 3 36.72 -1.75 60.87
C TRP A 3 37.98 -2.01 60.03
N GLY A 4 37.81 -2.04 58.71
CA GLY A 4 38.89 -1.96 57.73
C GLY A 4 38.41 -1.22 56.49
N LYS A 5 38.53 0.11 56.49
CA LYS A 5 38.42 0.95 55.31
C LYS A 5 39.70 0.79 54.49
N ILE A 6 39.60 0.42 53.22
CA ILE A 6 40.65 0.73 52.25
C ILE A 6 39.98 1.32 51.01
N ALA A 7 39.92 2.65 51.00
CA ALA A 7 39.71 3.42 49.79
C ALA A 7 41.05 3.45 49.02
N ARG A 8 41.02 3.08 47.73
CA ARG A 8 42.07 3.44 46.78
C ARG A 8 41.40 4.04 45.55
N SER A 9 41.55 5.36 45.44
CA SER A 9 41.24 6.14 44.26
C SER A 9 42.14 5.72 43.09
N ALA A 10 41.56 5.51 41.91
CA ALA A 10 42.26 5.66 40.65
C ALA A 10 41.27 6.22 39.62
N ALA A 11 41.66 7.36 39.06
CA ALA A 11 40.87 8.19 38.19
C ALA A 11 40.72 7.61 36.77
N ALA A 12 39.53 7.88 36.21
CA ALA A 12 39.17 8.08 34.81
C ALA A 12 39.92 7.34 33.69
N VAL A 13 39.18 6.49 32.96
CA VAL A 13 39.32 6.36 31.51
C VAL A 13 37.97 6.71 30.89
N ALA A 14 37.94 7.82 30.17
CA ALA A 14 36.83 8.24 29.35
C ALA A 14 36.70 7.29 28.15
N LEU A 15 35.50 6.72 27.96
CA LEU A 15 35.05 6.21 26.67
C LEU A 15 33.79 6.99 26.29
N ALA A 16 34.01 8.22 25.83
CA ALA A 16 33.06 8.87 24.94
C ALA A 16 33.21 8.21 23.57
N GLY A 17 32.22 7.42 23.17
CA GLY A 17 32.25 6.78 21.86
C GLY A 17 31.00 5.94 21.63
N GLY A 18 30.16 6.37 20.70
CA GLY A 18 29.20 5.50 20.05
C GLY A 18 27.72 5.84 20.25
N VAL A 19 27.33 7.09 19.96
CA VAL A 19 25.96 7.31 19.44
C VAL A 19 26.02 7.01 17.95
N VAL A 20 25.68 5.80 17.51
CA VAL A 20 25.18 5.59 16.13
C VAL A 20 24.12 4.49 16.13
N ALA A 21 22.90 4.95 15.88
CA ALA A 21 21.80 4.28 15.20
C ALA A 21 21.34 2.92 15.75
N GLY A 22 20.46 3.00 16.76
CA GLY A 22 19.23 2.23 16.65
C GLY A 22 18.51 2.68 15.39
N GLY A 23 18.82 2.05 14.25
CA GLY A 23 18.06 2.19 13.03
C GLY A 23 16.68 1.62 13.32
N ALA A 24 15.76 2.45 13.81
CA ALA A 24 14.36 2.20 13.60
C ALA A 24 14.21 2.15 12.08
N ALA A 25 14.13 0.94 11.53
CA ALA A 25 13.55 0.77 10.21
C ALA A 25 12.14 1.33 10.34
N ALA A 26 11.98 2.59 9.93
CA ALA A 26 10.66 3.14 9.71
C ALA A 26 10.04 2.18 8.71
N SER A 27 9.08 1.38 9.16
CA SER A 27 8.20 0.63 8.26
C SER A 27 7.71 1.66 7.26
N ALA A 28 8.11 1.53 5.99
CA ALA A 28 7.49 2.30 4.93
C ALA A 28 5.99 1.96 5.04
N GLN A 29 5.22 2.89 5.59
CA GLN A 29 3.79 2.73 5.68
C GLN A 29 3.33 2.76 4.24
N ALA A 30 2.97 1.60 3.70
CA ALA A 30 2.33 1.54 2.40
C ALA A 30 1.12 2.47 2.49
N VAL A 31 1.15 3.56 1.72
CA VAL A 31 0.03 4.48 1.64
C VAL A 31 -1.16 3.64 1.16
N PRO A 32 -2.29 3.61 1.89
CA PRO A 32 -3.43 2.84 1.47
C PRO A 32 -3.87 3.31 0.08
N PRO A 33 -4.26 2.39 -0.82
CA PRO A 33 -4.69 2.77 -2.16
C PRO A 33 -5.92 3.69 -2.07
N PRO A 34 -6.03 4.70 -2.96
CA PRO A 34 -7.24 5.52 -3.04
C PRO A 34 -8.44 4.64 -3.43
N CYS A 35 -9.66 5.06 -3.10
CA CYS A 35 -10.87 4.39 -3.59
C CYS A 35 -11.13 4.78 -5.05
N GLY A 36 -11.64 3.85 -5.84
CA GLY A 36 -11.88 4.03 -7.27
C GLY A 36 -10.67 3.65 -8.13
N PHE A 37 -10.66 4.15 -9.38
CA PHE A 37 -9.59 3.92 -10.35
C PHE A 37 -8.30 4.66 -9.97
N TYR A 38 -7.17 3.98 -10.12
CA TYR A 38 -5.85 4.57 -9.96
C TYR A 38 -4.80 3.78 -10.74
N GLU A 39 -3.75 4.45 -11.15
CA GLU A 39 -2.62 3.83 -11.85
C GLU A 39 -1.47 3.58 -10.86
N VAL A 40 -0.83 2.42 -10.96
CA VAL A 40 0.39 2.08 -10.22
C VAL A 40 1.54 1.93 -11.21
N GLY A 41 2.67 2.56 -10.91
CA GLY A 41 3.84 2.55 -11.78
C GLY A 41 4.18 3.93 -12.32
N GLY A 42 4.94 3.98 -13.41
CA GLY A 42 5.30 5.23 -14.04
C GLY A 42 5.80 5.03 -15.47
N GLY A 43 5.12 5.67 -16.42
CA GLY A 43 5.52 5.71 -17.83
C GLY A 43 4.63 4.83 -18.71
N PHE A 44 5.25 3.97 -19.52
CA PHE A 44 4.54 3.13 -20.52
C PHE A 44 4.02 1.80 -19.95
N LEU A 45 4.27 1.52 -18.67
CA LEU A 45 3.90 0.28 -17.97
C LEU A 45 3.26 0.68 -16.64
N ASN A 46 2.03 1.18 -16.72
CA ASN A 46 1.21 1.39 -15.54
C ASN A 46 0.28 0.17 -15.39
N ASP A 47 0.10 -0.28 -14.16
CA ASP A 47 -0.95 -1.21 -13.81
C ASP A 47 -2.21 -0.39 -13.50
N ASP A 48 -3.30 -0.73 -14.19
CA ASP A 48 -4.58 -0.07 -14.10
C ASP A 48 -5.38 -0.73 -12.98
N MET A 49 -5.50 -0.06 -11.84
CA MET A 49 -6.07 -0.64 -10.63
C MET A 49 -7.42 -0.03 -10.30
N TYR A 50 -8.27 -0.81 -9.63
CA TYR A 50 -9.51 -0.31 -9.03
C TYR A 50 -9.64 -0.80 -7.60
N ASN A 51 -9.79 0.12 -6.65
CA ASN A 51 -10.03 -0.22 -5.25
C ASN A 51 -11.46 0.10 -4.85
N HIS A 52 -12.26 -0.95 -4.67
CA HIS A 52 -13.63 -0.85 -4.18
C HIS A 52 -13.64 -0.80 -2.66
N CYS A 53 -13.96 0.37 -2.10
CA CYS A 53 -14.02 0.61 -0.66
C CYS A 53 -15.40 0.36 -0.04
N GLY A 54 -16.39 -0.10 -0.82
CA GLY A 54 -17.72 -0.45 -0.31
C GLY A 54 -17.73 -1.76 0.48
N ASP A 55 -18.89 -2.16 0.96
CA ASP A 55 -19.10 -3.39 1.77
C ASP A 55 -19.80 -4.53 1.01
N HIS A 56 -20.21 -4.29 -0.23
CA HIS A 56 -20.89 -5.26 -1.10
C HIS A 56 -20.35 -5.18 -2.54
N PRO A 57 -20.47 -6.26 -3.34
CA PRO A 57 -20.05 -6.25 -4.73
C PRO A 57 -20.86 -5.26 -5.58
N VAL A 58 -20.21 -4.58 -6.52
CA VAL A 58 -20.83 -3.60 -7.42
C VAL A 58 -20.39 -3.81 -8.87
N TRP A 59 -21.24 -3.39 -9.80
CA TRP A 59 -20.87 -3.28 -11.21
C TRP A 59 -19.86 -2.15 -11.40
N VAL A 60 -18.70 -2.47 -11.97
CA VAL A 60 -17.65 -1.50 -12.33
C VAL A 60 -17.53 -1.48 -13.85
N THR A 61 -17.71 -0.30 -14.44
CA THR A 61 -17.51 -0.06 -15.88
C THR A 61 -16.07 0.38 -16.10
N MET A 62 -15.33 -0.40 -16.89
CA MET A 62 -13.99 -0.13 -17.38
C MET A 62 -14.05 0.44 -18.80
N VAL A 63 -13.28 1.49 -19.05
CA VAL A 63 -13.20 2.18 -20.34
C VAL A 63 -11.81 2.01 -20.92
N GLY A 64 -11.67 1.29 -22.02
CA GLY A 64 -10.41 1.13 -22.75
C GLY A 64 -10.25 2.09 -23.94
N LEU A 65 -9.09 2.00 -24.59
CA LEU A 65 -8.82 2.70 -25.84
C LEU A 65 -9.60 2.08 -27.02
N GLY A 66 -10.68 2.72 -27.48
CA GLY A 66 -11.42 2.35 -28.70
C GLY A 66 -12.90 2.77 -28.68
N LEU A 67 -13.55 2.82 -29.85
CA LEU A 67 -14.95 3.30 -29.99
C LEU A 67 -16.01 2.45 -29.25
N TYR A 68 -15.67 1.23 -28.79
CA TYR A 68 -16.61 0.28 -28.17
C TYR A 68 -15.99 -0.54 -27.02
N ASN A 69 -14.90 -0.07 -26.42
CA ASN A 69 -14.17 -0.83 -25.41
C ASN A 69 -14.65 -0.48 -24.00
N GLN A 70 -15.96 -0.60 -23.76
CA GLN A 70 -16.52 -0.55 -22.41
C GLN A 70 -16.85 -1.97 -21.97
N TYR A 71 -16.37 -2.36 -20.79
CA TYR A 71 -16.64 -3.65 -20.20
C TYR A 71 -17.09 -3.45 -18.76
N THR A 72 -18.02 -4.28 -18.32
CA THR A 72 -18.58 -4.19 -16.97
C THR A 72 -18.35 -5.51 -16.26
N ALA A 73 -17.71 -5.46 -15.09
CA ALA A 73 -17.46 -6.61 -14.24
C ALA A 73 -18.05 -6.41 -12.84
N CYS A 74 -18.44 -7.50 -12.19
CA CYS A 74 -18.93 -7.49 -10.82
C CYS A 74 -17.73 -7.61 -9.88
N LEU A 75 -17.36 -6.53 -9.19
CA LEU A 75 -16.17 -6.52 -8.34
C LEU A 75 -16.54 -6.50 -6.86
N ALA A 76 -15.97 -7.44 -6.10
CA ALA A 76 -16.08 -7.47 -4.65
C ALA A 76 -15.32 -6.29 -4.00
N PRO A 77 -15.57 -5.97 -2.72
CA PRO A 77 -14.73 -5.04 -1.97
C PRO A 77 -13.24 -5.43 -2.00
N GLY A 78 -12.36 -4.47 -2.25
CA GLY A 78 -10.92 -4.68 -2.33
C GLY A 78 -10.29 -4.12 -3.60
N VAL A 79 -9.00 -4.44 -3.77
CA VAL A 79 -8.16 -3.98 -4.87
C VAL A 79 -8.17 -5.00 -6.00
N HIS A 80 -8.41 -4.53 -7.23
CA HIS A 80 -8.48 -5.32 -8.44
C HIS A 80 -7.52 -4.78 -9.49
N ASP A 81 -6.81 -5.69 -10.16
CA ASP A 81 -6.02 -5.38 -11.36
C ASP A 81 -6.94 -5.47 -12.58
N LEU A 82 -7.18 -4.34 -13.23
CA LEU A 82 -8.10 -4.27 -14.36
C LEU A 82 -7.46 -4.78 -15.65
N ASN A 83 -6.13 -4.79 -15.76
CA ASN A 83 -5.46 -5.34 -16.93
C ASN A 83 -5.67 -6.86 -17.02
N GLU A 84 -5.69 -7.54 -15.87
CA GLU A 84 -5.99 -8.98 -15.81
C GLU A 84 -7.44 -9.28 -16.22
N ILE A 85 -8.39 -8.43 -15.81
CA ILE A 85 -9.82 -8.61 -16.08
C ILE A 85 -10.17 -8.26 -17.53
N PHE A 86 -9.66 -7.12 -18.02
CA PHE A 86 -10.04 -6.56 -19.31
C PHE A 86 -9.12 -7.01 -20.46
N ASN A 87 -7.93 -7.53 -20.17
CA ASN A 87 -6.91 -7.98 -21.14
C ASN A 87 -6.53 -6.89 -22.17
N ASN A 88 -6.64 -5.61 -21.79
CA ASN A 88 -6.37 -4.43 -22.59
C ASN A 88 -6.18 -3.23 -21.65
N PRO A 89 -5.43 -2.17 -22.02
CA PRO A 89 -5.26 -1.00 -21.16
C PRO A 89 -6.58 -0.30 -20.86
N VAL A 90 -6.76 0.09 -19.59
CA VAL A 90 -7.93 0.80 -19.08
C VAL A 90 -7.57 2.26 -18.85
N LEU A 91 -8.35 3.16 -19.44
CA LEU A 91 -8.19 4.60 -19.30
C LEU A 91 -8.90 5.16 -18.08
N ASP A 92 -10.01 4.53 -17.70
CA ASP A 92 -10.82 4.92 -16.56
C ASP A 92 -11.69 3.74 -16.11
N ALA A 93 -12.05 3.71 -14.84
CA ALA A 93 -13.01 2.76 -14.30
C ALA A 93 -13.86 3.40 -13.21
N TYR A 94 -15.17 3.19 -13.30
CA TYR A 94 -16.12 3.81 -12.39
C TYR A 94 -17.30 2.89 -12.07
N SER A 95 -17.94 3.15 -10.94
CA SER A 95 -19.17 2.47 -10.51
C SER A 95 -20.17 3.51 -10.05
N GLU A 96 -21.44 3.31 -10.43
CA GLU A 96 -22.58 4.07 -9.90
C GLU A 96 -23.08 3.49 -8.56
N GLY A 97 -22.39 2.47 -8.02
CA GLY A 97 -22.78 1.76 -6.81
C GLY A 97 -23.92 0.76 -7.00
N GLU A 98 -24.22 0.37 -8.25
CA GLU A 98 -25.23 -0.64 -8.52
C GLU A 98 -24.75 -2.01 -8.04
N PRO A 99 -25.45 -2.65 -7.08
CA PRO A 99 -25.02 -3.92 -6.52
C PRO A 99 -25.12 -5.04 -7.54
N CYS A 100 -24.21 -6.01 -7.45
CA CYS A 100 -24.21 -7.20 -8.28
C CYS A 100 -24.10 -8.47 -7.43
N SER A 101 -24.46 -9.61 -8.04
CA SER A 101 -24.32 -10.93 -7.44
C SER A 101 -23.27 -11.70 -8.23
N ASP A 102 -22.51 -12.57 -7.54
CA ASP A 102 -21.42 -13.38 -8.11
C ASP A 102 -20.24 -12.55 -8.64
N PRO A 103 -19.43 -11.95 -7.74
CA PRO A 103 -18.24 -11.22 -8.15
C PRO A 103 -17.20 -12.11 -8.82
N GLU A 104 -16.49 -11.55 -9.79
CA GLU A 104 -15.34 -12.18 -10.45
C GLU A 104 -14.14 -12.37 -9.51
#